data_AF-A0A926ZSB1-F1
#
_entry.id   AF-A0A926ZSB1-F1
#
_cell.length_a   1.000
_cell.length_b   1.000
_cell.length_c   1.000
_cell.angle_alpha   90.00
_cell.angle_beta   90.00
_cell.angle_gamma   90.00
#
_symmetry.space_group_name_H-M   'P 1'
#
loop_
_entity.id
_entity.type
_entity.pdbx_description
1 polymer ?
#
loop_
_entity_poly.entity_id
_entity_poly.type
_entity_poly.pdbx_seq_one_letter_code
_entity_poly.pdbx_strand_id
1 'polypeptide(L)'
;MAYCQKIVERKIENNISSLHPLPDIQELMPKSMQGKIALIKSILFLLRFQLKLSLHRSKSLKSEKYVPIELRRCNMIQRKFNKEITTELVERCRKESTTVHGALCAAMMLAVARRIRSKNEEILPLSCNSPVDLRKHFKPEVTKENLGMLFSALTTLHKLDINTTLWDLARDVREQIKRNLDNENLFSIVLMSKKIYKTFLSHPNKTPVTLNVSNIGRIDIPSNYGLFQLEEISFVFTQAIFGGVFGTAITTFQGMMILNFMFSEPSISKETIESLVNDTIFCIINACNKENMLDFTGAS
;
A
#
# COMPACT_ATOMS: atom_id res chain seq x y z
N MET A 1 6.34 -10.14 -35.75
CA MET A 1 6.87 -11.22 -34.90
C MET A 1 7.11 -10.64 -33.50
N ALA A 2 6.47 -11.18 -32.47
CA ALA A 2 6.70 -10.72 -31.09
C ALA A 2 8.16 -10.97 -30.70
N TYR A 3 8.76 -10.10 -29.88
CA TYR A 3 10.16 -10.21 -29.47
C TYR A 3 10.48 -11.59 -28.83
N CYS A 4 9.51 -12.16 -28.09
CA CYS A 4 9.62 -13.51 -27.53
C CYS A 4 9.77 -14.60 -28.59
N GLN A 5 9.16 -14.45 -29.76
CA GLN A 5 9.33 -15.40 -30.86
C GLN A 5 10.73 -15.29 -31.48
N LYS A 6 11.30 -14.08 -31.56
CA LYS A 6 12.72 -13.91 -31.93
C LYS A 6 13.66 -14.59 -30.92
N ILE A 7 13.35 -14.54 -29.62
CA ILE A 7 14.11 -15.26 -28.58
C ILE A 7 14.06 -16.76 -28.79
N VAL A 8 12.86 -17.33 -28.99
CA VAL A 8 12.67 -18.78 -29.19
C VAL A 8 13.38 -19.25 -30.46
N GLU A 9 13.32 -18.47 -31.54
CA GLU A 9 13.99 -18.77 -32.80
C GLU A 9 15.50 -18.47 -32.78
N ARG A 10 16.06 -18.01 -31.65
CA ARG A 10 17.47 -17.55 -31.50
C ARG A 10 17.89 -16.47 -32.50
N LYS A 11 16.94 -15.70 -33.02
CA LYS A 11 17.14 -14.56 -33.94
C LYS A 11 17.12 -13.24 -33.18
N ILE A 12 17.81 -13.19 -32.04
CA ILE A 12 17.86 -11.97 -31.21
C ILE A 12 18.79 -10.97 -31.89
N GLU A 13 18.20 -9.98 -32.54
CA GLU A 13 18.90 -8.76 -32.93
C GLU A 13 18.86 -7.81 -31.73
N ASN A 14 20.02 -7.44 -31.17
CA ASN A 14 20.15 -6.52 -30.03
C ASN A 14 19.82 -5.05 -30.40
N ASN A 15 18.87 -4.80 -31.29
CA ASN A 15 18.34 -3.46 -31.59
C ASN A 15 17.33 -3.04 -30.52
N ILE A 16 17.75 -3.04 -29.25
CA ILE A 16 16.97 -2.46 -28.16
C ILE A 16 17.41 -1.02 -27.99
N SER A 17 16.50 -0.07 -28.20
CA SER A 17 16.75 1.34 -27.88
C SER A 17 17.00 1.47 -26.38
N SER A 18 18.20 1.92 -26.01
CA SER A 18 18.52 2.22 -24.62
C SER A 18 17.82 3.52 -24.22
N LEU A 19 17.15 3.50 -23.07
CA LEU A 19 16.63 4.71 -22.46
C LEU A 19 17.75 5.43 -21.72
N HIS A 20 17.81 6.74 -21.87
CA HIS A 20 18.75 7.55 -21.10
C HIS A 20 18.47 7.41 -19.59
N PRO A 21 19.53 7.31 -18.77
CA PRO A 21 19.38 7.33 -17.32
C PRO A 21 18.63 8.59 -16.89
N LEU A 22 17.80 8.46 -15.86
CA LEU A 22 17.23 9.64 -15.22
C LEU A 22 18.37 10.47 -14.59
N PRO A 23 18.26 11.81 -14.61
CA PRO A 23 19.15 12.66 -13.84
C PRO A 23 18.94 12.42 -12.33
N ASP A 24 19.70 13.12 -11.49
CA ASP A 24 19.49 13.03 -10.04
C ASP A 24 18.03 13.34 -9.69
N ILE A 25 17.47 12.55 -8.78
CA ILE A 25 16.06 12.65 -8.39
C ILE A 25 15.69 14.07 -7.95
N GLN A 26 16.63 14.82 -7.35
CA GLN A 26 16.42 16.20 -6.92
C GLN A 26 16.27 17.15 -8.11
N GLU A 27 16.98 16.92 -9.21
CA GLU A 27 16.86 17.76 -10.42
C GLU A 27 15.47 17.63 -11.05
N LEU A 28 14.82 16.47 -10.86
CA LEU A 28 13.46 16.22 -11.30
C LEU A 28 12.40 16.82 -10.37
N MET A 29 12.74 17.18 -9.13
CA MET A 29 11.77 17.76 -8.19
C MET A 29 11.41 19.20 -8.58
N PRO A 30 10.23 19.71 -8.19
CA PRO A 30 9.93 21.14 -8.28
C PRO A 30 11.02 21.99 -7.65
N LYS A 31 11.32 23.18 -8.21
CA LYS A 31 12.37 24.09 -7.72
C LYS A 31 12.29 24.38 -6.22
N SER A 32 11.07 24.43 -5.67
CA SER A 32 10.78 24.64 -4.25
C SER A 32 11.27 23.52 -3.33
N MET A 33 11.57 22.35 -3.89
CA MET A 33 12.05 21.12 -3.27
C MET A 33 13.47 20.73 -3.74
N GLN A 34 14.24 21.69 -4.24
CA GLN A 34 15.67 21.54 -4.55
C GLN A 34 16.57 22.26 -3.54
N GLY A 35 17.79 21.73 -3.35
CA GLY A 35 18.85 22.37 -2.58
C GLY A 35 18.58 22.52 -1.06
N LYS A 36 19.26 23.47 -0.42
CA LYS A 36 19.25 23.63 1.05
C LYS A 36 17.88 24.01 1.62
N ILE A 37 17.09 24.80 0.88
CA ILE A 37 15.74 25.20 1.29
C ILE A 37 14.83 23.97 1.42
N ALA A 38 14.93 23.03 0.47
CA ALA A 38 14.19 21.77 0.50
C ALA A 38 14.51 20.92 1.72
N LEU A 39 15.78 20.89 2.12
CA LEU A 39 16.21 20.19 3.33
C LEU A 39 15.58 20.79 4.59
N ILE A 40 15.55 22.12 4.72
CA ILE A 40 14.91 22.82 5.86
C ILE A 40 13.41 22.52 5.89
N LYS A 41 12.72 22.66 4.75
CA LYS A 41 11.30 22.32 4.62
C LYS A 41 11.03 20.87 5.03
N SER A 42 11.88 19.95 4.59
CA SER A 42 11.74 18.53 4.87
C SER A 42 11.96 18.18 6.35
N ILE A 43 12.92 18.84 7.00
CA ILE A 43 13.12 18.71 8.46
C ILE A 43 11.88 19.24 9.21
N LEU A 44 11.39 20.42 8.85
CA LEU A 44 10.20 21.01 9.49
C LEU A 44 8.96 20.14 9.27
N PHE A 45 8.78 19.62 8.06
CA PHE A 45 7.72 18.67 7.73
C PHE A 45 7.79 17.43 8.61
N LEU A 46 8.98 16.81 8.72
CA LEU A 46 9.15 15.63 9.58
C LEU A 46 8.89 15.93 11.06
N LEU A 47 9.34 17.07 11.58
CA LEU A 47 9.06 17.46 12.98
C LEU A 47 7.56 17.60 13.23
N ARG A 48 6.85 18.30 12.34
CA ARG A 48 5.38 18.46 12.41
C ARG A 48 4.67 17.11 12.29
N PHE A 49 5.13 16.25 11.37
CA PHE A 49 4.56 14.92 11.17
C PHE A 49 4.77 14.03 12.40
N GLN A 50 5.95 14.03 13.00
CA GLN A 50 6.24 13.29 14.23
C GLN A 50 5.41 13.80 15.42
N LEU A 51 5.23 15.12 15.54
CA LEU A 51 4.32 15.69 16.54
C LEU A 51 2.89 15.21 16.32
N LYS A 52 2.40 15.22 15.08
CA LYS A 52 1.07 14.73 14.72
C LYS A 52 0.89 13.25 15.08
N LEU A 53 1.87 12.41 14.78
CA LEU A 53 1.85 10.98 15.15
C LEU A 53 1.85 10.79 16.67
N SER A 54 2.69 11.54 17.39
CA SER A 54 2.78 11.49 18.86
C SER A 54 1.47 11.92 19.53
N LEU A 55 0.81 12.95 19.01
CA LEU A 55 -0.50 13.41 19.49
C LEU A 55 -1.62 12.43 19.14
N HIS A 56 -1.59 11.82 17.95
CA HIS A 56 -2.60 10.86 17.53
C HIS A 56 -2.51 9.52 18.29
N ARG A 57 -1.31 9.13 18.72
CA ARG A 57 -1.04 7.90 19.49
C ARG A 57 -1.59 6.63 18.84
N SER A 58 -1.36 6.49 17.53
CA SER A 58 -1.82 5.32 16.76
C SER A 58 -1.36 4.00 17.41
N LYS A 59 -2.29 3.07 17.58
CA LYS A 59 -1.99 1.71 18.03
C LYS A 59 -1.62 0.82 16.84
N SER A 60 -0.82 -0.20 17.08
CA SER A 60 -0.48 -1.24 16.10
C SER A 60 -0.74 -2.63 16.68
N LEU A 61 -0.57 -3.67 15.87
CA LEU A 61 -0.63 -5.07 16.31
C LEU A 61 0.38 -5.39 17.42
N LYS A 62 1.44 -4.58 17.55
CA LYS A 62 2.67 -4.88 18.30
C LYS A 62 3.33 -6.17 17.79
N SER A 63 4.59 -6.37 18.14
CA SER A 63 5.24 -7.66 17.87
C SER A 63 4.90 -8.64 18.98
N GLU A 64 4.54 -9.86 18.60
CA GLU A 64 4.33 -11.00 19.49
C GLU A 64 5.68 -11.54 19.98
N LYS A 65 6.70 -11.50 19.12
CA LYS A 65 8.10 -11.83 19.48
C LYS A 65 9.08 -10.76 19.01
N TYR A 66 9.84 -10.20 19.94
CA TYR A 66 10.92 -9.27 19.64
C TYR A 66 12.23 -10.03 19.49
N VAL A 67 12.72 -10.14 18.25
CA VAL A 67 14.06 -10.68 17.93
C VAL A 67 14.88 -9.64 17.17
N PRO A 68 16.22 -9.71 17.17
CA PRO A 68 17.08 -8.90 16.30
C PRO A 68 16.65 -8.97 14.82
N ILE A 69 16.90 -7.92 14.04
CA ILE A 69 16.45 -7.82 12.63
C ILE A 69 17.02 -8.97 11.79
N GLU A 70 18.24 -9.39 12.08
CA GLU A 70 18.99 -10.43 11.37
C GLU A 70 18.33 -11.81 11.50
N LEU A 71 17.51 -11.99 12.55
CA LEU A 71 16.74 -13.22 12.79
C LEU A 71 15.29 -13.10 12.30
N ARG A 72 14.94 -11.98 11.66
CA ARG A 72 13.62 -11.77 11.08
C ARG A 72 13.62 -12.13 9.60
N ARG A 73 12.52 -12.72 9.15
CA ARG A 73 12.27 -12.98 7.73
C ARG A 73 10.93 -12.42 7.32
N CYS A 74 10.85 -11.90 6.10
CA CYS A 74 9.57 -11.55 5.50
C CYS A 74 8.92 -12.83 4.99
N ASN A 75 7.70 -13.11 5.45
CA ASN A 75 6.86 -14.16 4.90
C ASN A 75 5.58 -13.53 4.32
N MET A 76 4.81 -14.29 3.53
CA MET A 76 3.59 -13.80 2.92
C MET A 76 2.46 -14.83 2.88
N ILE A 77 1.23 -14.32 2.89
CA ILE A 77 0.02 -15.07 2.55
C ILE A 77 -0.60 -14.41 1.33
N GLN A 78 -0.76 -15.18 0.26
CA GLN A 78 -1.42 -14.70 -0.96
C GLN A 78 -2.92 -15.01 -0.93
N ARG A 79 -3.71 -14.06 -1.43
CA ARG A 79 -5.12 -14.23 -1.79
C ARG A 79 -5.34 -13.68 -3.19
N LYS A 80 -6.34 -14.23 -3.87
CA LYS A 80 -6.73 -13.82 -5.22
C LYS A 80 -8.22 -13.53 -5.26
N PHE A 81 -8.59 -12.43 -5.86
CA PHE A 81 -9.94 -12.21 -6.35
C PHE A 81 -9.96 -12.46 -7.85
N ASN A 82 -10.90 -13.30 -8.28
CA ASN A 82 -11.17 -13.50 -9.68
C ASN A 82 -11.76 -12.21 -10.31
N LYS A 83 -12.05 -12.29 -11.61
CA LYS A 83 -12.55 -11.14 -12.37
C LYS A 83 -13.89 -10.65 -11.84
N GLU A 84 -14.75 -11.56 -11.43
CA GLU A 84 -16.10 -11.29 -10.94
C GLU A 84 -16.03 -10.48 -9.64
N ILE A 85 -15.35 -10.99 -8.62
CA ILE A 85 -15.20 -10.32 -7.32
C ILE A 85 -14.44 -8.99 -7.47
N THR A 86 -13.42 -8.95 -8.33
CA THR A 86 -12.66 -7.71 -8.59
C THR A 86 -13.55 -6.65 -9.22
N THR A 87 -14.40 -7.02 -10.18
CA THR A 87 -15.33 -6.11 -10.85
C THR A 87 -16.37 -5.59 -9.86
N GLU A 88 -16.96 -6.47 -9.06
CA GLU A 88 -17.94 -6.10 -8.04
C GLU A 88 -17.35 -5.12 -7.01
N LEU A 89 -16.13 -5.38 -6.54
CA LEU A 89 -15.43 -4.47 -5.62
C LEU A 89 -15.19 -3.09 -6.25
N VAL A 90 -14.76 -3.04 -7.53
CA VAL A 90 -14.54 -1.79 -8.25
C VAL A 90 -15.83 -1.00 -8.39
N GLU A 91 -16.91 -1.66 -8.78
CA GLU A 91 -18.24 -1.06 -8.93
C GLU A 91 -18.78 -0.57 -7.60
N ARG A 92 -18.65 -1.37 -6.55
CA ARG A 92 -19.09 -0.99 -5.21
C ARG A 92 -18.32 0.21 -4.68
N CYS A 93 -16.99 0.24 -4.85
CA CYS A 93 -16.18 1.41 -4.48
C CYS A 93 -16.65 2.68 -5.21
N ARG A 94 -17.07 2.57 -6.49
CA ARG A 94 -17.62 3.68 -7.26
C ARG A 94 -18.96 4.16 -6.68
N LYS A 95 -19.88 3.24 -6.38
CA LYS A 95 -21.18 3.55 -5.73
C LYS A 95 -20.97 4.27 -4.39
N GLU A 96 -20.01 3.80 -3.60
CA GLU A 96 -19.67 4.31 -2.26
C GLU A 96 -18.78 5.57 -2.28
N SER A 97 -18.50 6.12 -3.47
CA SER A 97 -17.68 7.33 -3.69
C SER A 97 -16.26 7.24 -3.10
N THR A 98 -15.68 6.04 -3.13
CA THR A 98 -14.32 5.78 -2.67
C THR A 98 -13.45 5.09 -3.74
N THR A 99 -12.29 4.58 -3.37
CA THR A 99 -11.38 3.82 -4.23
C THR A 99 -11.17 2.42 -3.66
N VAL A 100 -10.76 1.48 -4.52
CA VAL A 100 -10.33 0.13 -4.10
C VAL A 100 -9.23 0.21 -3.04
N HIS A 101 -8.27 1.13 -3.20
CA HIS A 101 -7.22 1.37 -2.19
C HIS A 101 -7.82 1.76 -0.84
N GLY A 102 -8.73 2.74 -0.82
CA GLY A 102 -9.41 3.17 0.40
C GLY A 102 -10.21 2.03 1.07
N ALA A 103 -10.92 1.22 0.28
CA ALA A 103 -11.66 0.07 0.77
C ALA A 103 -10.75 -1.00 1.40
N LEU A 104 -9.61 -1.31 0.76
CA LEU A 104 -8.64 -2.26 1.30
C LEU A 104 -7.98 -1.74 2.59
N CYS A 105 -7.59 -0.46 2.62
CA CYS A 105 -7.09 0.18 3.85
C CYS A 105 -8.11 0.09 4.99
N ALA A 106 -9.38 0.40 4.71
CA ALA A 106 -10.45 0.35 5.70
C ALA A 106 -10.70 -1.08 6.20
N ALA A 107 -10.77 -2.08 5.31
CA ALA A 107 -10.97 -3.47 5.68
C ALA A 107 -9.83 -3.99 6.58
N MET A 108 -8.57 -3.69 6.23
CA MET A 108 -7.42 -4.06 7.06
C MET A 108 -7.43 -3.34 8.41
N MET A 109 -7.79 -2.05 8.46
CA MET A 109 -7.91 -1.31 9.73
C MET A 109 -9.01 -1.91 10.62
N LEU A 110 -10.15 -2.29 10.05
CA LEU A 110 -11.23 -2.95 10.78
C LEU A 110 -10.82 -4.34 11.30
N ALA A 111 -10.09 -5.13 10.51
CA ALA A 111 -9.54 -6.41 10.94
C ALA A 111 -8.57 -6.23 12.13
N VAL A 112 -7.63 -5.28 12.02
CA VAL A 112 -6.72 -4.94 13.13
C VAL A 112 -7.51 -4.44 14.35
N ALA A 113 -8.51 -3.58 14.16
CA ALA A 113 -9.31 -3.02 15.24
C ALA A 113 -10.03 -4.11 16.04
N ARG A 114 -10.64 -5.10 15.36
CA ARG A 114 -11.29 -6.24 16.03
C ARG A 114 -10.33 -7.02 16.93
N ARG A 115 -9.05 -7.12 16.52
CA ARG A 115 -8.04 -7.85 17.29
C ARG A 115 -7.50 -7.06 18.49
N ILE A 116 -7.23 -5.77 18.32
CA ILE A 116 -6.47 -5.00 19.32
C ILE A 116 -7.32 -4.11 20.23
N ARG A 117 -8.60 -3.88 19.89
CA ARG A 117 -9.50 -3.04 20.68
C ARG A 117 -9.76 -3.69 22.04
N SER A 118 -9.53 -2.95 23.10
CA SER A 118 -9.94 -3.38 24.44
C SER A 118 -11.44 -3.14 24.69
N LYS A 119 -12.07 -3.91 25.59
CA LYS A 119 -13.52 -3.81 25.87
C LYS A 119 -14.00 -2.40 26.24
N ASN A 120 -13.14 -1.61 26.89
CA ASN A 120 -13.48 -0.27 27.37
C ASN A 120 -12.97 0.85 26.44
N GLU A 121 -12.41 0.51 25.28
CA GLU A 121 -11.89 1.48 24.33
C GLU A 121 -12.95 1.89 23.33
N GLU A 122 -13.55 3.05 23.58
CA GLU A 122 -14.53 3.67 22.69
C GLU A 122 -13.90 4.08 21.36
N ILE A 123 -12.76 4.79 21.42
CA ILE A 123 -12.04 5.29 20.24
C ILE A 123 -10.67 4.63 20.12
N LEU A 124 -10.42 3.96 18.99
CA LEU A 124 -9.16 3.32 18.65
C LEU A 124 -8.43 4.13 17.56
N PRO A 125 -7.34 4.84 17.88
CA PRO A 125 -6.54 5.54 16.89
C PRO A 125 -5.66 4.57 16.09
N LEU A 126 -5.79 4.56 14.76
CA LEU A 126 -4.98 3.77 13.83
C LEU A 126 -4.33 4.65 12.76
N SER A 127 -3.34 4.11 12.07
CA SER A 127 -2.61 4.78 10.99
C SER A 127 -2.35 3.85 9.82
N CYS A 128 -2.53 4.34 8.60
CA CYS A 128 -2.30 3.57 7.38
C CYS A 128 -1.25 4.27 6.53
N ASN A 129 -0.16 3.57 6.22
CA ASN A 129 0.82 4.04 5.25
C ASN A 129 0.46 3.56 3.84
N SER A 130 0.55 4.46 2.87
CA SER A 130 0.27 4.20 1.46
C SER A 130 1.41 4.77 0.60
N PRO A 131 2.22 3.92 -0.07
CA PRO A 131 3.13 4.39 -1.11
C PRO A 131 2.37 5.07 -2.25
N VAL A 132 2.94 6.12 -2.82
CA VAL A 132 2.35 6.90 -3.92
C VAL A 132 3.38 7.17 -5.02
N ASP A 133 2.96 7.04 -6.27
CA ASP A 133 3.83 7.29 -7.44
C ASP A 133 4.12 8.78 -7.60
N LEU A 134 5.40 9.13 -7.72
CA LEU A 134 5.85 10.52 -7.87
C LEU A 134 5.99 10.96 -9.32
N ARG A 135 5.85 10.05 -10.30
CA ARG A 135 6.09 10.34 -11.73
C ARG A 135 5.43 11.64 -12.21
N LYS A 136 4.14 11.81 -11.89
CA LYS A 136 3.32 12.99 -12.26
C LYS A 136 3.69 14.28 -11.50
N HIS A 137 4.41 14.14 -10.39
CA HIS A 137 4.81 15.25 -9.52
C HIS A 137 6.20 15.80 -9.85
N PHE A 138 7.02 15.07 -10.61
CA PHE A 138 8.29 15.56 -11.13
C PHE A 138 8.10 16.62 -12.24
N LYS A 139 9.15 17.41 -12.47
CA LYS A 139 9.25 18.47 -13.47
C LYS A 139 10.57 18.31 -14.23
N PRO A 140 10.59 17.73 -15.45
CA PRO A 140 9.44 17.22 -16.21
C PRO A 140 8.83 15.95 -15.61
N GLU A 141 7.61 15.61 -16.04
CA GLU A 141 6.97 14.33 -15.68
C GLU A 141 7.83 13.16 -16.16
N VAL A 142 8.01 12.16 -15.29
CA VAL A 142 8.82 10.97 -15.60
C VAL A 142 7.93 9.88 -16.18
N THR A 143 8.37 9.26 -17.27
CA THR A 143 7.57 8.24 -17.96
C THR A 143 7.53 6.91 -17.19
N LYS A 144 6.57 6.05 -17.56
CA LYS A 144 6.50 4.67 -17.03
C LYS A 144 7.64 3.77 -17.48
N GLU A 145 8.36 4.15 -18.53
CA GLU A 145 9.46 3.36 -19.10
C GLU A 145 10.77 3.54 -18.33
N ASN A 146 10.93 4.67 -17.64
CA ASN A 146 12.11 4.92 -16.83
C ASN A 146 12.11 4.09 -15.55
N LEU A 147 13.23 3.41 -15.29
CA LEU A 147 13.49 2.66 -14.07
C LEU A 147 13.99 3.61 -12.96
N GLY A 148 13.46 3.46 -11.76
CA GLY A 148 13.90 4.22 -10.59
C GLY A 148 13.00 4.06 -9.38
N MET A 149 13.51 4.47 -8.22
CA MET A 149 12.75 4.55 -6.96
C MET A 149 11.95 5.85 -6.93
N LEU A 150 10.86 5.88 -7.70
CA LEU A 150 10.06 7.06 -8.01
C LEU A 150 8.75 7.10 -7.20
N PHE A 151 8.82 6.87 -5.89
CA PHE A 151 7.65 6.90 -5.01
C PHE A 151 7.93 7.63 -3.70
N SER A 152 6.86 8.11 -3.08
CA SER A 152 6.85 8.60 -1.71
C SER A 152 5.86 7.78 -0.89
N ALA A 153 5.64 8.14 0.37
CA ALA A 153 4.64 7.51 1.22
C ALA A 153 3.80 8.56 1.93
N LEU A 154 2.49 8.32 1.96
CA LEU A 154 1.52 9.08 2.72
C LEU A 154 1.02 8.25 3.89
N THR A 155 0.99 8.85 5.08
CA THR A 155 0.37 8.22 6.25
C THR A 155 -0.92 8.95 6.60
N THR A 156 -2.02 8.23 6.58
CA THR A 156 -3.33 8.71 7.03
C THR A 156 -3.58 8.26 8.48
N LEU A 157 -4.34 9.06 9.23
CA LEU A 157 -4.59 8.87 10.65
C LEU A 157 -6.10 8.83 10.90
N HIS A 158 -6.57 7.78 11.57
CA HIS A 158 -7.99 7.48 11.70
C HIS A 158 -8.33 7.15 13.15
N LYS A 159 -9.46 7.66 13.62
CA LYS A 159 -10.03 7.34 14.94
C LYS A 159 -11.28 6.50 14.72
N LEU A 160 -11.19 5.20 15.01
CA LEU A 160 -12.29 4.27 14.80
C LEU A 160 -13.07 4.14 16.10
N ASP A 161 -14.38 4.33 16.04
CA ASP A 161 -15.31 3.92 17.10
C ASP A 161 -15.90 2.53 16.81
N ILE A 162 -16.88 2.10 17.60
CA ILE A 162 -17.57 0.81 17.43
C ILE A 162 -18.54 0.78 16.24
N ASN A 163 -18.99 1.96 15.80
CA ASN A 163 -19.98 2.12 14.72
C ASN A 163 -19.34 2.40 13.37
N THR A 164 -18.02 2.61 13.34
CA THR A 164 -17.27 2.96 12.13
C THR A 164 -17.45 1.88 11.06
N THR A 165 -18.09 2.25 9.96
CA THR A 165 -18.35 1.34 8.85
C THR A 165 -17.15 1.26 7.89
N LEU A 166 -17.11 0.20 7.07
CA LEU A 166 -16.09 0.05 6.03
C LEU A 166 -16.08 1.25 5.09
N TRP A 167 -17.24 1.69 4.61
CA TRP A 167 -17.34 2.69 3.56
C TRP A 167 -17.08 4.11 4.07
N ASP A 168 -17.48 4.44 5.31
CA ASP A 168 -17.10 5.71 5.94
C ASP A 168 -15.58 5.82 6.09
N LEU A 169 -14.95 4.77 6.61
CA LEU A 169 -13.51 4.73 6.78
C LEU A 169 -12.78 4.76 5.43
N ALA A 170 -13.30 4.06 4.42
CA ALA A 170 -12.73 4.08 3.09
C ALA A 170 -12.79 5.47 2.44
N ARG A 171 -13.88 6.22 2.65
CA ARG A 171 -14.00 7.61 2.19
C ARG A 171 -13.01 8.52 2.92
N ASP A 172 -12.88 8.40 4.23
CA ASP A 172 -11.90 9.17 5.00
C ASP A 172 -10.46 8.90 4.56
N VAL A 173 -10.09 7.63 4.32
CA VAL A 173 -8.78 7.28 3.72
C VAL A 173 -8.58 8.00 2.39
N ARG A 174 -9.55 7.91 1.47
CA ARG A 174 -9.47 8.57 0.15
C ARG A 174 -9.30 10.07 0.29
N GLU A 175 -10.08 10.72 1.15
CA GLU A 175 -10.03 12.16 1.37
C GLU A 175 -8.67 12.60 1.93
N GLN A 176 -8.17 11.90 2.95
CA GLN A 176 -6.86 12.21 3.52
C GLN A 176 -5.74 12.01 2.50
N ILE A 177 -5.75 10.93 1.71
CA ILE A 177 -4.76 10.74 0.63
C ILE A 177 -4.86 11.90 -0.37
N LYS A 178 -6.06 12.20 -0.87
CA LYS A 178 -6.29 13.27 -1.85
C LYS A 178 -5.76 14.62 -1.34
N ARG A 179 -6.06 14.99 -0.10
CA ARG A 179 -5.59 16.25 0.51
C ARG A 179 -4.06 16.36 0.61
N ASN A 180 -3.36 15.22 0.71
CA ASN A 180 -1.90 15.21 0.86
C ASN A 180 -1.14 14.93 -0.45
N LEU A 181 -1.82 14.49 -1.51
CA LEU A 181 -1.19 14.23 -2.82
C LEU A 181 -0.74 15.53 -3.51
N ASP A 182 -1.47 16.62 -3.37
CA ASP A 182 -1.13 17.90 -4.00
C ASP A 182 -0.08 18.70 -3.20
N ASN A 183 0.49 18.09 -2.17
CA ASN A 183 1.45 18.74 -1.29
C ASN A 183 2.89 18.47 -1.76
N GLU A 184 3.64 19.53 -2.08
CA GLU A 184 5.06 19.40 -2.45
C GLU A 184 5.92 18.71 -1.38
N ASN A 185 5.45 18.65 -0.13
CA ASN A 185 6.08 17.89 0.94
C ASN A 185 6.12 16.37 0.70
N LEU A 186 5.46 15.84 -0.35
CA LEU A 186 5.67 14.46 -0.80
C LEU A 186 7.16 14.13 -1.01
N PHE A 187 7.94 15.09 -1.52
CA PHE A 187 9.37 14.92 -1.74
C PHE A 187 10.18 14.91 -0.44
N SER A 188 9.63 15.42 0.67
CA SER A 188 10.33 15.43 1.96
C SER A 188 10.62 14.04 2.49
N ILE A 189 9.74 13.06 2.23
CA ILE A 189 10.00 11.66 2.60
C ILE A 189 11.17 11.09 1.79
N VAL A 190 11.26 11.41 0.50
CA VAL A 190 12.36 10.98 -0.38
C VAL A 190 13.68 11.59 0.10
N LEU A 191 13.72 12.91 0.29
CA LEU A 191 14.91 13.64 0.74
C LEU A 191 15.40 13.17 2.12
N MET A 192 14.48 12.76 3.00
CA MET A 192 14.81 12.33 4.35
C MET A 192 14.89 10.81 4.53
N SER A 193 14.72 10.04 3.45
CA SER A 193 14.64 8.57 3.46
C SER A 193 15.78 7.92 4.25
N LYS A 194 17.04 8.31 3.99
CA LYS A 194 18.22 7.81 4.70
C LYS A 194 18.11 7.99 6.22
N LYS A 195 17.62 9.14 6.69
CA LYS A 195 17.44 9.41 8.12
C LYS A 195 16.29 8.59 8.71
N ILE A 196 15.17 8.51 7.98
CA ILE A 196 13.99 7.71 8.36
C ILE A 196 14.38 6.23 8.54
N TYR A 197 15.03 5.63 7.54
CA TYR A 197 15.45 4.23 7.61
C TYR A 197 16.53 3.98 8.68
N LYS A 198 17.48 4.90 8.88
CA LYS A 198 18.40 4.82 10.03
C LYS A 198 17.64 4.78 11.36
N THR A 199 16.62 5.61 11.53
CA THR A 199 15.79 5.60 12.75
C THR A 199 15.05 4.28 12.94
N PHE A 200 14.51 3.69 11.86
CA PHE A 200 13.86 2.37 11.92
C PHE A 200 14.85 1.27 12.31
N LEU A 201 16.04 1.26 11.73
CA LEU A 201 17.09 0.30 12.05
C LEU A 201 17.59 0.43 13.49
N SER A 202 17.67 1.66 14.03
CA SER A 202 18.05 1.88 15.44
C SER A 202 16.94 1.56 16.44
N HIS A 203 15.68 1.46 15.99
CA HIS A 203 14.53 1.17 16.85
C HIS A 203 13.63 0.08 16.25
N PRO A 204 14.15 -1.14 16.02
CA PRO A 204 13.46 -2.17 15.25
C PRO A 204 12.22 -2.74 15.95
N ASN A 205 12.02 -2.42 17.23
CA ASN A 205 10.85 -2.81 18.01
C ASN A 205 9.75 -1.74 18.00
N LYS A 206 10.04 -0.53 17.49
CA LYS A 206 9.02 0.50 17.29
C LYS A 206 8.31 0.24 15.97
N THR A 207 6.99 0.21 16.05
CA THR A 207 6.13 0.05 14.87
C THR A 207 5.73 1.44 14.37
N PRO A 208 6.20 1.88 13.19
CA PRO A 208 6.04 3.28 12.76
C PRO A 208 4.61 3.63 12.35
N VAL A 209 3.82 2.63 11.94
CA VAL A 209 2.43 2.76 11.51
C VAL A 209 1.67 1.48 11.85
N THR A 210 0.34 1.53 11.94
CA THR A 210 -0.48 0.34 12.20
C THR A 210 -0.36 -0.67 11.07
N LEU A 211 -0.50 -0.20 9.83
CA LEU A 211 -0.50 -1.03 8.64
C LEU A 211 0.06 -0.29 7.42
N ASN A 212 0.42 -1.06 6.40
CA ASN A 212 0.94 -0.55 5.14
C ASN A 212 0.23 -1.21 3.96
N VAL A 213 -0.35 -0.41 3.07
CA VAL A 213 -1.08 -0.87 1.90
C VAL A 213 -0.41 -0.30 0.66
N SER A 214 0.16 -1.16 -0.17
CA SER A 214 0.73 -0.79 -1.47
C SER A 214 -0.14 -1.33 -2.58
N ASN A 215 -0.75 -0.46 -3.36
CA ASN A 215 -1.59 -0.84 -4.49
C ASN A 215 -1.07 -0.16 -5.75
N ILE A 216 -0.52 -0.94 -6.68
CA ILE A 216 -0.04 -0.40 -7.97
C ILE A 216 -1.13 -0.36 -9.04
N GLY A 217 -2.36 -0.73 -8.65
CA GLY A 217 -3.55 -0.64 -9.47
C GLY A 217 -3.56 -1.65 -10.62
N ARG A 218 -4.25 -1.26 -11.69
CA ARG A 218 -4.33 -2.04 -12.92
C ARG A 218 -3.03 -1.94 -13.70
N ILE A 219 -2.41 -3.08 -13.96
CA ILE A 219 -1.18 -3.17 -14.73
C ILE A 219 -1.55 -3.28 -16.22
N ASP A 220 -1.09 -2.31 -16.99
CA ASP A 220 -1.30 -2.21 -18.43
C ASP A 220 -0.09 -2.77 -19.19
N ILE A 221 0.04 -4.10 -19.12
CA ILE A 221 1.04 -4.90 -19.83
C ILE A 221 0.29 -5.91 -20.71
N PRO A 222 0.69 -6.12 -21.98
CA PRO A 222 0.08 -7.14 -22.83
C PRO A 222 0.17 -8.53 -22.19
N SER A 223 -0.87 -9.35 -22.33
CA SER A 223 -0.83 -10.73 -21.82
C SER A 223 -0.36 -11.75 -22.85
N ASN A 224 -0.45 -11.45 -24.14
CA ASN A 224 -0.11 -12.37 -25.22
C ASN A 224 1.21 -11.96 -25.88
N TYR A 225 2.19 -12.87 -25.85
CA TYR A 225 3.50 -12.72 -26.48
C TYR A 225 3.79 -13.82 -27.52
N GLY A 226 2.75 -14.36 -28.15
CA GLY A 226 2.83 -15.47 -29.09
C GLY A 226 2.84 -16.81 -28.38
N LEU A 227 4.02 -17.44 -28.28
CA LEU A 227 4.17 -18.73 -27.61
C LEU A 227 4.04 -18.67 -26.08
N PHE A 228 4.14 -17.46 -25.51
CA PHE A 228 4.01 -17.25 -24.08
C PHE A 228 2.77 -16.41 -23.78
N GLN A 229 2.02 -16.84 -22.78
CA GLN A 229 0.96 -16.06 -22.16
C GLN A 229 1.46 -15.61 -20.78
N LEU A 230 1.40 -14.31 -20.52
CA LEU A 230 1.56 -13.77 -19.18
C LEU A 230 0.22 -13.95 -18.44
N GLU A 231 0.22 -14.80 -17.42
CA GLU A 231 -0.98 -15.16 -16.66
C GLU A 231 -1.18 -14.25 -15.45
N GLU A 232 -0.09 -13.92 -14.76
CA GLU A 232 -0.14 -13.19 -13.50
C GLU A 232 1.05 -12.24 -13.36
N ILE A 233 0.81 -11.11 -12.71
CA ILE A 233 1.85 -10.18 -12.29
C ILE A 233 1.65 -9.93 -10.81
N SER A 234 2.69 -10.18 -10.03
CA SER A 234 2.66 -10.10 -8.57
C SER A 234 3.95 -9.45 -8.09
N PHE A 235 3.88 -8.67 -7.00
CA PHE A 235 5.06 -8.10 -6.37
C PHE A 235 4.95 -8.17 -4.86
N VAL A 236 6.11 -8.09 -4.21
CA VAL A 236 6.27 -8.02 -2.77
C VAL A 236 7.40 -7.06 -2.43
N PHE A 237 7.38 -6.51 -1.22
CA PHE A 237 8.51 -5.79 -0.64
C PHE A 237 8.76 -6.33 0.76
N THR A 238 10.01 -6.33 1.21
CA THR A 238 10.36 -6.92 2.49
C THR A 238 9.72 -6.18 3.67
N GLN A 239 9.17 -6.94 4.61
CA GLN A 239 8.62 -6.47 5.89
C GLN A 239 9.51 -6.83 7.09
N ALA A 240 10.68 -7.46 6.89
CA ALA A 240 11.48 -8.00 7.99
C ALA A 240 11.89 -6.94 9.04
N ILE A 241 12.12 -5.69 8.63
CA ILE A 241 12.46 -4.60 9.57
C ILE A 241 11.25 -4.12 10.40
N PHE A 242 10.02 -4.45 9.99
CA PHE A 242 8.78 -3.93 10.52
C PHE A 242 8.01 -4.99 11.32
N GLY A 243 8.52 -5.33 12.51
CA GLY A 243 8.04 -6.46 13.32
C GLY A 243 6.55 -6.45 13.71
N GLY A 244 5.86 -5.31 13.68
CA GLY A 244 4.45 -5.20 14.09
C GLY A 244 3.52 -4.57 13.05
N VAL A 245 3.97 -4.48 11.79
CA VAL A 245 3.19 -3.85 10.70
C VAL A 245 2.50 -4.93 9.88
N PHE A 246 1.18 -4.81 9.73
CA PHE A 246 0.42 -5.62 8.78
C PHE A 246 0.53 -4.99 7.38
N GLY A 247 1.25 -5.67 6.48
CA GLY A 247 1.51 -5.18 5.14
C GLY A 247 0.69 -5.87 4.07
N THR A 248 0.35 -5.17 2.99
CA THR A 248 -0.16 -5.81 1.76
C THR A 248 0.40 -5.14 0.51
N ALA A 249 0.65 -5.95 -0.52
CA ALA A 249 0.98 -5.54 -1.88
C ALA A 249 -0.11 -6.06 -2.83
N ILE A 250 -0.73 -5.14 -3.58
CA ILE A 250 -1.88 -5.41 -4.44
C ILE A 250 -1.55 -5.07 -5.89
N THR A 251 -1.92 -6.00 -6.77
CA THR A 251 -1.87 -5.85 -8.21
C THR A 251 -3.20 -6.23 -8.82
N THR A 252 -3.55 -5.64 -9.96
CA THR A 252 -4.67 -6.10 -10.78
C THR A 252 -4.20 -6.28 -12.21
N PHE A 253 -4.30 -7.51 -12.71
CA PHE A 253 -3.88 -7.87 -14.07
C PHE A 253 -4.94 -8.76 -14.72
N GLN A 254 -5.34 -8.43 -15.95
CA GLN A 254 -6.41 -9.13 -16.68
C GLN A 254 -7.72 -9.31 -15.86
N GLY A 255 -8.03 -8.33 -15.01
CA GLY A 255 -9.21 -8.36 -14.14
C GLY A 255 -9.06 -9.19 -12.86
N MET A 256 -7.97 -9.95 -12.70
CA MET A 256 -7.67 -10.66 -11.46
C MET A 256 -6.88 -9.77 -10.52
N MET A 257 -7.27 -9.72 -9.25
CA MET A 257 -6.56 -8.99 -8.20
C MET A 257 -5.79 -9.95 -7.31
N ILE A 258 -4.48 -9.74 -7.19
CA ILE A 258 -3.62 -10.50 -6.27
C ILE A 258 -3.31 -9.61 -5.07
N LEU A 259 -3.53 -10.15 -3.86
CA LEU A 259 -3.20 -9.51 -2.59
C LEU A 259 -2.14 -10.35 -1.87
N ASN A 260 -0.93 -9.82 -1.76
CA ASN A 260 0.16 -10.44 -1.00
C ASN A 260 0.25 -9.78 0.38
N PHE A 261 -0.27 -10.46 1.39
CA PHE A 261 -0.20 -10.01 2.78
C PHE A 261 1.15 -10.40 3.39
N MET A 262 1.99 -9.41 3.67
CA MET A 262 3.37 -9.62 4.12
C MET A 262 3.50 -9.32 5.60
N PHE A 263 4.33 -10.11 6.28
CA PHE A 263 4.57 -9.99 7.72
C PHE A 263 6.00 -10.42 8.07
N SER A 264 6.46 -9.97 9.23
CA SER A 264 7.78 -10.30 9.75
C SER A 264 7.69 -11.49 10.72
N GLU A 265 8.24 -12.65 10.35
CA GLU A 265 8.42 -13.76 11.27
C GLU A 265 9.74 -13.62 12.04
N PRO A 266 9.80 -14.02 13.32
CA PRO A 266 8.72 -14.54 14.17
C PRO A 266 7.92 -13.43 14.89
N SER A 267 8.06 -12.17 14.46
CA SER A 267 7.44 -11.03 15.16
C SER A 267 5.93 -11.00 15.10
N ILE A 268 5.33 -11.54 14.04
CA ILE A 268 3.90 -11.88 13.95
C ILE A 268 3.83 -13.38 13.64
N SER A 269 3.04 -14.12 14.42
CA SER A 269 2.80 -15.55 14.19
C SER A 269 1.94 -15.80 12.95
N LYS A 270 2.04 -17.02 12.42
CA LYS A 270 1.27 -17.45 11.24
C LYS A 270 -0.23 -17.44 11.52
N GLU A 271 -0.63 -17.87 12.72
CA GLU A 271 -2.01 -17.92 13.18
C GLU A 271 -2.63 -16.52 13.22
N THR A 272 -1.89 -15.55 13.75
CA THR A 272 -2.32 -14.16 13.82
C THR A 272 -2.52 -13.55 12.44
N ILE A 273 -1.54 -13.73 11.54
CA ILE A 273 -1.66 -13.16 10.20
C ILE A 273 -2.76 -13.85 9.39
N GLU A 274 -2.95 -15.17 9.53
CA GLU A 274 -4.04 -15.90 8.89
C GLU A 274 -5.42 -15.37 9.32
N SER A 275 -5.60 -15.14 10.63
CA SER A 275 -6.82 -14.52 11.15
C SER A 275 -7.07 -13.14 10.54
N LEU A 276 -6.06 -12.26 10.53
CA LEU A 276 -6.19 -10.91 10.00
C LEU A 276 -6.48 -10.90 8.49
N VAL A 277 -5.84 -11.80 7.74
CA VAL A 277 -6.09 -11.97 6.30
C VAL A 277 -7.51 -12.42 6.07
N ASN A 278 -7.98 -13.44 6.79
CA ASN A 278 -9.34 -13.96 6.64
C ASN A 278 -10.39 -12.90 7.02
N ASP A 279 -10.18 -12.14 8.09
CA ASP A 279 -11.05 -11.04 8.49
C ASP A 279 -11.09 -9.91 7.44
N THR A 280 -9.95 -9.58 6.85
CA THR A 280 -9.86 -8.56 5.79
C THR A 280 -10.64 -9.00 4.55
N ILE A 281 -10.43 -10.23 4.10
CA ILE A 281 -11.11 -10.80 2.93
C ILE A 281 -12.61 -10.90 3.17
N PHE A 282 -13.02 -11.42 4.33
CA PHE A 282 -14.43 -11.50 4.72
C PHE A 282 -15.10 -10.12 4.75
N CYS A 283 -14.41 -9.11 5.31
CA CYS A 283 -14.92 -7.74 5.38
C CYS A 283 -15.21 -7.16 3.98
N ILE A 284 -14.30 -7.38 3.02
CA ILE A 284 -14.47 -6.95 1.62
C ILE A 284 -15.62 -7.70 0.95
N ILE A 285 -15.60 -9.05 0.97
CA ILE A 285 -16.61 -9.88 0.29
C ILE A 285 -18.01 -9.60 0.83
N ASN A 286 -18.17 -9.49 2.15
CA ASN A 286 -19.47 -9.19 2.75
C ASN A 286 -19.97 -7.79 2.38
N ALA A 287 -19.08 -6.81 2.28
CA ALA A 287 -19.46 -5.44 1.94
C ALA A 287 -19.88 -5.29 0.47
N CYS A 288 -19.36 -6.13 -0.43
CA CYS A 288 -19.84 -6.22 -1.81
C CYS A 288 -21.22 -6.89 -1.90
N ASN A 289 -21.41 -8.02 -1.21
CA ASN A 289 -22.62 -8.85 -1.29
C ASN A 289 -23.89 -8.30 -0.61
N LYS A 290 -23.79 -7.27 0.26
CA LYS A 290 -24.93 -6.78 1.05
C LYS A 290 -26.11 -6.22 0.24
N GLU A 291 -25.98 -6.03 -1.07
CA GLU A 291 -27.13 -5.74 -1.94
C GLU A 291 -27.97 -6.99 -2.26
N ASN A 292 -27.39 -8.20 -2.29
CA ASN A 292 -28.12 -9.44 -2.61
C ASN A 292 -28.94 -10.01 -1.45
N MET A 293 -28.83 -9.50 -0.22
CA MET A 293 -29.64 -9.97 0.92
C MET A 293 -30.91 -9.14 1.16
N LEU A 294 -31.05 -7.97 0.53
CA LEU A 294 -32.26 -7.15 0.66
C LEU A 294 -33.36 -7.53 -0.36
N ASP A 295 -33.01 -8.27 -1.42
CA ASP A 295 -33.96 -8.71 -2.46
C ASP A 295 -34.59 -10.10 -2.20
N PHE A 296 -34.19 -10.82 -1.14
CA PHE A 296 -34.74 -12.15 -0.80
C PHE A 296 -35.69 -12.18 0.41
N THR A 297 -36.05 -11.02 0.98
CA THR A 297 -37.05 -10.93 2.07
C THR A 297 -38.35 -10.24 1.68
N GLY A 298 -38.62 -10.11 0.38
CA GLY A 298 -39.82 -9.45 -0.14
C GLY A 298 -40.52 -10.22 -1.25
N ALA A 299 -41.04 -11.41 -0.96
CA ALA A 299 -42.16 -11.99 -1.68
C ALA A 299 -42.93 -12.92 -0.74
N SER A 300 -44.05 -12.38 -0.23
CA SER A 300 -45.19 -13.13 0.30
C SER A 300 -45.71 -14.15 -0.69
#